data_AF-A0A5M6J3F6-F1
#
_entry.id   AF-A0A5M6J3F6-F1
#
_cell.length_a   1.000
_cell.length_b   1.000
_cell.length_c   1.000
_cell.angle_alpha   90.00
_cell.angle_beta   90.00
_cell.angle_gamma   90.00
#
_symmetry.space_group_name_H-M   'P 1'
#
loop_
_entity.id
_entity.type
_entity.pdbx_description
1 polymer ?
#
loop_
_entity_poly.entity_id
_entity_poly.type
_entity_poly.pdbx_seq_one_letter_code
_entity_poly.pdbx_strand_id
1 'polypeptide(L)'
;MVALRSGEHFDVLFSDVVLPSGVSGITVAREAQRLQPELRILLTSGYAREVLAGHGATEAMEVLCKPYHHQQLLERVNALAARPVCRDG
;
A
#
# COMPACT_ATOMS: atom_id res chain seq x y z
N MET A 1 -0.43 -8.53 9.73
CA MET A 1 -1.91 -8.63 9.77
C MET A 1 -2.49 -8.53 11.17
N VAL A 2 -1.80 -8.92 12.25
CA VAL A 2 -2.34 -8.83 13.62
C VAL A 2 -2.77 -7.40 13.99
N ALA A 3 -1.96 -6.39 13.64
CA ALA A 3 -2.29 -4.98 13.88
C ALA A 3 -3.57 -4.52 13.14
N LEU A 4 -3.77 -4.90 11.88
CA LEU A 4 -5.00 -4.53 11.15
C LEU A 4 -6.29 -5.16 11.72
N ARG A 5 -6.14 -6.20 12.54
CA ARG A 5 -7.26 -6.92 13.19
C ARG A 5 -7.52 -6.44 14.61
N SER A 6 -6.69 -5.56 15.17
CA SER A 6 -6.87 -5.03 16.54
C SER A 6 -7.96 -3.96 16.64
N GLY A 7 -8.47 -3.46 15.50
CA GLY A 7 -9.38 -2.31 15.44
C GLY A 7 -8.66 -0.97 15.37
N GLU A 8 -7.33 -0.96 15.37
CA GLU A 8 -6.55 0.25 15.10
C GLU A 8 -6.67 0.64 13.62
N HIS A 9 -6.96 1.91 13.36
CA HIS A 9 -7.09 2.45 12.01
C HIS A 9 -5.74 2.90 11.47
N PHE A 10 -5.45 2.52 10.22
CA PHE A 10 -4.25 2.93 9.51
C PHE A 10 -4.62 3.69 8.24
N ASP A 11 -3.98 4.83 8.00
CA ASP A 11 -4.23 5.62 6.79
C ASP A 11 -3.53 5.03 5.56
N VAL A 12 -2.32 4.49 5.76
CA VAL A 12 -1.44 4.02 4.67
C VAL A 12 -0.73 2.72 5.06
N LEU A 13 -0.76 1.74 4.17
CA LEU A 13 0.11 0.57 4.17
C LEU A 13 1.24 0.78 3.15
N PHE A 14 2.48 0.72 3.63
CA PHE A 14 3.68 0.72 2.79
C PHE A 14 4.35 -0.65 2.80
N SER A 15 4.62 -1.22 1.62
CA SER A 15 5.25 -2.56 1.51
C SER A 15 6.05 -2.74 0.23
N ASP A 16 7.02 -3.64 0.24
CA ASP A 16 7.58 -4.22 -0.98
C ASP A 16 6.57 -5.16 -1.66
N VAL A 17 6.66 -5.33 -2.97
CA VAL A 17 5.93 -6.37 -3.71
C VAL A 17 6.53 -7.75 -3.44
N VAL A 18 7.86 -7.84 -3.37
CA VAL A 18 8.56 -9.08 -3.09
C VAL A 18 8.97 -9.07 -1.62
N LEU A 19 8.21 -9.77 -0.78
CA LEU A 19 8.58 -9.93 0.61
C LEU A 19 9.48 -11.17 0.80
N PRO A 20 10.34 -11.18 1.84
CA PRO A 20 11.00 -12.40 2.28
C PRO A 20 9.97 -13.52 2.51
N SER A 21 10.41 -14.78 2.46
CA SER A 21 9.55 -15.99 2.57
C SER A 21 8.63 -16.29 1.38
N GLY A 22 8.73 -15.55 0.28
CA GLY A 22 7.93 -15.81 -0.93
C GLY A 22 6.50 -15.28 -0.85
N VAL A 23 6.18 -14.50 0.18
CA VAL A 23 4.90 -13.80 0.30
C VAL A 23 4.86 -12.64 -0.67
N SER A 24 3.78 -12.54 -1.45
CA SER A 24 3.55 -11.37 -2.30
C SER A 24 2.97 -10.23 -1.46
N GLY A 25 3.63 -9.08 -1.48
CA GLY A 25 3.11 -7.84 -0.88
C GLY A 25 1.78 -7.41 -1.49
N ILE A 26 1.47 -7.84 -2.71
CA ILE A 26 0.17 -7.60 -3.35
C ILE A 26 -0.93 -8.41 -2.66
N THR A 27 -0.64 -9.66 -2.29
CA THR A 27 -1.60 -10.48 -1.52
C THR A 27 -1.84 -9.87 -0.14
N VAL A 28 -0.76 -9.41 0.52
CA VAL A 28 -0.87 -8.71 1.80
C VAL A 28 -1.70 -7.44 1.68
N ALA A 29 -1.45 -6.63 0.64
CA ALA A 29 -2.19 -5.43 0.32
C ALA A 29 -3.70 -5.70 0.14
N ARG A 30 -4.05 -6.71 -0.65
CA ARG A 30 -5.45 -7.09 -0.88
C ARG A 30 -6.16 -7.53 0.40
N GLU A 31 -5.52 -8.35 1.22
CA GLU A 31 -6.11 -8.73 2.51
C GLU A 31 -6.22 -7.55 3.47
N ALA A 32 -5.24 -6.65 3.47
CA ALA A 32 -5.28 -5.44 4.29
C ALA A 32 -6.45 -4.53 3.90
N GLN A 33 -6.66 -4.32 2.60
CA GLN A 33 -7.80 -3.55 2.08
C GLN A 33 -9.15 -4.22 2.36
N ARG A 34 -9.19 -5.55 2.37
CA ARG A 34 -10.41 -6.29 2.75
C ARG A 34 -10.76 -6.10 4.23
N LEU A 35 -9.75 -5.92 5.09
CA LEU A 35 -9.92 -5.65 6.52
C LEU A 35 -10.27 -4.19 6.79
N GLN A 36 -9.64 -3.26 6.07
CA GLN A 36 -9.87 -1.83 6.17
C GLN A 36 -10.06 -1.24 4.77
N PRO A 37 -11.31 -1.11 4.28
CA PRO A 37 -11.58 -0.65 2.91
C PRO A 37 -11.04 0.73 2.57
N GLU A 38 -10.87 1.60 3.57
CA GLU A 38 -10.33 2.95 3.41
C GLU A 38 -8.79 3.00 3.42
N LEU A 39 -8.13 1.89 3.76
CA LEU A 39 -6.68 1.79 3.81
C LEU A 39 -6.09 1.98 2.42
N ARG A 40 -5.22 2.98 2.29
CA ARG A 40 -4.48 3.26 1.06
C ARG A 40 -3.20 2.47 1.04
N ILE A 41 -2.77 2.06 -0.15
CA ILE A 41 -1.66 1.15 -0.31
C ILE A 41 -0.60 1.76 -1.21
N LEU A 42 0.63 1.80 -0.71
CA LEU A 42 1.81 2.15 -1.48
C LEU A 42 2.74 0.93 -1.53
N LEU A 43 2.83 0.31 -2.70
CA LEU A 43 3.75 -0.77 -2.96
C LEU A 43 5.05 -0.26 -3.58
N THR A 44 6.15 -0.96 -3.36
CA THR A 44 7.41 -0.68 -4.07
C THR A 44 7.84 -1.87 -4.91
N SER A 45 8.39 -1.62 -6.11
CA SER A 45 8.84 -2.68 -7.01
C SER A 45 9.96 -2.21 -7.93
N GLY A 46 10.93 -3.09 -8.20
CA GLY A 46 11.89 -2.91 -9.30
C GLY A 46 11.29 -3.23 -10.68
N TYR A 47 10.11 -3.86 -10.71
CA TYR A 47 9.38 -4.31 -11.90
C TYR A 47 7.95 -3.75 -11.84
N ALA A 48 7.83 -2.42 -11.79
CA ALA A 48 6.55 -1.77 -11.53
C ALA A 48 5.56 -1.92 -12.70
N ARG A 49 6.05 -2.00 -13.94
CA ARG A 49 5.19 -2.10 -15.13
C ARG A 49 4.40 -3.41 -15.13
N GLU A 50 5.04 -4.48 -14.72
CA GLU A 50 4.49 -5.83 -14.59
C GLU A 50 3.44 -5.87 -13.46
N VAL A 51 3.72 -5.19 -12.35
CA VAL A 51 2.77 -5.07 -11.23
C VAL A 51 1.51 -4.33 -11.66
N LEU A 52 1.66 -3.16 -12.28
CA LEU A 52 0.53 -2.34 -12.75
C LEU A 52 -0.32 -3.08 -13.79
N ALA A 53 0.33 -3.74 -14.76
CA ALA A 53 -0.36 -4.47 -15.83
C ALA A 53 -1.08 -5.74 -15.35
N GLY A 54 -0.49 -6.47 -14.39
CA GLY A 54 -1.00 -7.78 -13.96
C GLY A 54 -2.01 -7.72 -12.80
N HIS A 55 -1.97 -6.67 -11.97
CA HIS A 55 -2.68 -6.69 -10.68
C HIS A 55 -3.77 -5.64 -10.55
N GLY A 56 -3.95 -4.80 -11.57
CA GLY A 56 -4.99 -3.79 -11.65
C GLY A 56 -4.83 -2.76 -10.54
N ALA A 57 -3.81 -1.89 -10.65
CA ALA A 57 -3.68 -0.76 -9.73
C ALA A 57 -5.01 0.00 -9.69
N THR A 58 -5.62 0.04 -8.51
CA THR A 58 -6.85 0.79 -8.25
C THR A 58 -6.48 2.17 -7.73
N GLU A 59 -7.44 3.08 -7.61
CA GLU A 59 -7.20 4.39 -6.97
C GLU A 59 -6.71 4.28 -5.52
N ALA A 60 -6.87 3.11 -4.90
CA ALA A 60 -6.43 2.83 -3.54
C ALA A 60 -5.07 2.10 -3.47
N MET A 61 -4.47 1.72 -4.60
CA MET A 61 -3.18 1.02 -4.67
C MET A 61 -2.22 1.66 -5.67
N GLU A 62 -1.22 2.38 -5.16
CA GLU A 62 -0.14 2.98 -5.93
C GLU A 62 1.15 2.13 -5.88
N VAL A 63 2.00 2.29 -6.90
CA VAL A 63 3.31 1.63 -6.97
C VAL A 63 4.41 2.69 -7.14
N LEU A 64 5.41 2.66 -6.25
CA LEU A 64 6.64 3.43 -6.35
C LEU A 64 7.76 2.56 -6.93
N CYS A 65 8.22 2.94 -8.12
CA CYS A 65 9.29 2.24 -8.83
C CYS A 65 10.63 2.40 -8.10
N LYS A 66 11.37 1.30 -7.98
CA LYS A 66 12.77 1.33 -7.53
C LYS A 66 13.71 1.57 -8.73
N PRO A 67 14.85 2.26 -8.53
CA PRO A 67 15.23 2.95 -7.30
C PRO A 67 14.42 4.24 -7.09
N TYR A 68 14.20 4.61 -5.84
CA TYR A 68 13.57 5.87 -5.45
C TYR A 68 14.37 6.54 -4.33
N HIS A 69 14.27 7.86 -4.24
CA HIS A 69 14.84 8.65 -3.15
C HIS A 69 13.88 8.74 -1.97
N HIS A 70 14.42 8.98 -0.77
CA HIS A 70 13.62 9.14 0.45
C HIS A 70 12.57 10.26 0.31
N GLN A 71 12.89 11.34 -0.41
CA GLN A 71 11.96 12.43 -0.65
C GLN A 71 10.73 11.97 -1.46
N GLN A 72 10.94 11.14 -2.49
CA GLN A 72 9.86 10.61 -3.31
C GLN A 72 8.94 9.69 -2.48
N LEU A 73 9.52 8.90 -1.57
CA LEU A 73 8.71 8.09 -0.64
C LEU A 73 7.86 8.97 0.29
N LEU A 74 8.47 9.98 0.91
CA LEU A 74 7.78 10.90 1.81
C LEU A 74 6.65 11.66 1.11
N GLU A 75 6.90 12.19 -0.08
CA GLU A 75 5.89 12.88 -0.91
C GLU A 75 4.67 11.98 -1.17
N ARG A 76 4.91 10.71 -1.53
CA ARG A 76 3.83 9.75 -1.82
C ARG A 76 3.06 9.35 -0.58
N VAL A 77 3.74 9.03 0.51
CA VAL A 77 3.07 8.67 1.78
C VAL A 77 2.24 9.84 2.28
N ASN A 78 2.77 11.07 2.25
CA ASN A 78 2.03 12.26 2.68
C ASN A 78 0.83 12.55 1.78
N ALA A 79 0.97 12.40 0.45
CA ALA A 79 -0.15 12.58 -0.48
C ALA A 79 -1.28 11.58 -0.22
N LEU A 80 -0.94 10.32 0.08
CA LEU A 80 -1.91 9.30 0.44
C LEU A 80 -2.56 9.57 1.80
N ALA A 81 -1.80 10.00 2.81
CA ALA A 81 -2.31 10.28 4.15
C ALA A 81 -3.15 11.57 4.22
N ALA A 82 -2.89 12.56 3.39
CA ALA A 82 -3.57 13.86 3.41
C ALA A 82 -5.03 13.80 2.92
N ARG A 83 -5.45 12.74 2.22
CA ARG A 83 -6.85 12.55 1.83
C ARG A 83 -7.65 12.16 3.09
N PRO A 84 -8.68 12.92 3.49
CA PRO A 84 -9.45 12.59 4.67
C PRO A 84 -10.05 11.18 4.52
N VAL A 85 -9.75 10.32 5.49
CA VAL A 85 -10.49 9.07 5.73
C VAL A 85 -11.83 9.48 6.37
N CYS A 86 -12.94 8.88 5.98
CA CYS A 86 -14.22 9.17 6.64
C CYS A 86 -14.14 8.61 8.06
N ARG A 87 -13.80 9.48 9.02
CA ARG A 87 -13.62 9.12 10.43
C ARG A 87 -15.01 8.98 11.08
N ASP A 88 -15.68 7.87 10.81
CA ASP A 88 -16.85 7.50 11.59
C ASP A 88 -16.34 6.88 12.90
N GLY A 89 -16.43 7.67 13.97
CA GLY A 89 -16.15 7.28 15.35
C GLY A 89 -17.34 6.64 16.04
#